data_AF-A0AAQ3NN87-F1
#
_entry.id   AF-A0AAQ3NN87-F1
#
_cell.length_a   1.000
_cell.length_b   1.000
_cell.length_c   1.000
_cell.angle_alpha   90.00
_cell.angle_beta   90.00
_cell.angle_gamma   90.00
#
_symmetry.space_group_name_H-M   'P 1'
#
loop_
_entity.id
_entity.type
_entity.pdbx_description
1 polymer ?
#
loop_
_entity_poly.entity_id
_entity_poly.type
_entity_poly.pdbx_seq_one_letter_code
_entity_poly.pdbx_strand_id
1 'polypeptide(L)'
;MQRHDSFDILKASCYHEVNPLSKTAIAAELKHSLSMGETSATIGAQHAILPETLVKARFDTFGKAGAVIQQGFWERFYVSMAGEVDFKTTDNNLHPKVGVSVALRP
;
A
#
# COMPACT_ATOMS: atom_id res chain seq x y z
N MET A 1 2.37 26.21 -29.03
CA MET A 1 3.14 26.07 -27.79
C MET A 1 2.21 25.48 -26.75
N GLN A 2 2.36 24.21 -26.36
CA GLN A 2 1.63 23.66 -25.21
C GLN A 2 2.66 23.02 -24.27
N ARG A 3 2.87 23.70 -23.15
CA ARG A 3 3.93 23.39 -22.18
C ARG A 3 3.67 22.00 -21.59
N HIS A 4 4.75 21.26 -21.44
CA HIS A 4 4.76 19.96 -20.79
C HIS A 4 4.46 20.19 -19.29
N ASP A 5 3.23 19.94 -18.84
CA ASP A 5 2.84 20.06 -17.43
C ASP A 5 3.35 18.86 -16.61
N SER A 6 4.68 18.65 -16.61
CA SER A 6 5.33 17.58 -15.85
C SER A 6 5.51 17.90 -14.35
N PHE A 7 4.91 19.00 -13.88
CA PHE A 7 4.99 19.46 -12.48
C PHE A 7 3.64 19.52 -11.76
N ASP A 8 2.61 18.88 -12.31
CA ASP A 8 1.25 18.92 -11.76
C ASP A 8 1.10 18.19 -10.42
N ILE A 9 1.99 17.23 -10.12
CA ILE A 9 1.89 16.39 -8.94
C ILE A 9 3.19 16.46 -8.15
N LEU A 10 3.12 17.03 -6.95
CA LEU A 10 4.15 16.94 -5.94
C LEU A 10 3.95 15.67 -5.11
N LYS A 11 4.99 14.85 -5.01
CA LYS A 11 4.96 13.61 -4.24
C LYS A 11 6.12 13.61 -3.25
N ALA A 12 5.81 13.46 -1.97
CA ALA A 12 6.79 13.29 -0.91
C ALA A 12 6.52 11.93 -0.24
N SER A 13 7.54 11.09 -0.14
CA SER A 13 7.44 9.80 0.53
C SER A 13 8.54 9.67 1.58
N CYS A 14 8.17 9.27 2.79
CA CYS A 14 9.07 8.94 3.88
C CYS A 14 8.95 7.45 4.18
N TYR A 15 10.07 6.73 4.09
CA TYR A 15 10.16 5.32 4.47
C TYR A 15 11.12 5.21 5.64
N HIS A 16 10.68 4.60 6.73
CA HIS A 16 11.48 4.38 7.91
C HIS A 16 11.45 2.89 8.28
N GLU A 17 12.60 2.24 8.14
CA GLU A 17 12.80 0.85 8.53
C GLU A 17 13.23 0.79 9.98
N VAL A 18 12.37 0.23 10.83
CA VAL A 18 12.59 0.18 12.28
C VAL A 18 13.47 -1.01 12.63
N ASN A 19 13.28 -2.14 11.96
CA ASN A 19 14.08 -3.32 12.20
C ASN A 19 14.18 -4.21 10.94
N PRO A 20 15.38 -4.35 10.35
CA PRO A 20 15.60 -5.20 9.19
C PRO A 20 15.43 -6.70 9.50
N LEU A 21 15.66 -7.13 10.75
CA LEU A 21 15.52 -8.54 11.16
C LEU A 21 14.04 -8.98 11.19
N SER A 22 13.13 -8.09 11.59
CA SER A 22 11.68 -8.35 11.58
C SER A 22 10.96 -7.66 10.42
N LYS A 23 11.71 -7.19 9.40
CA LYS A 23 11.24 -6.43 8.23
C LYS A 23 10.16 -5.39 8.56
N THR A 24 10.27 -4.78 9.74
CA THR A 24 9.28 -3.85 10.25
C THR A 24 9.62 -2.48 9.70
N ALA A 25 8.72 -1.91 8.92
CA ALA A 25 8.91 -0.60 8.34
C ALA A 25 7.60 0.16 8.30
N ILE A 26 7.70 1.46 8.40
CA ILE A 26 6.58 2.38 8.32
C ILE A 26 6.86 3.28 7.12
N ALA A 27 5.82 3.54 6.33
CA ALA A 27 5.88 4.38 5.16
C ALA A 27 4.78 5.43 5.25
N ALA A 28 5.10 6.66 4.88
CA ALA A 28 4.12 7.71 4.68
C ALA A 28 4.36 8.34 3.31
N GLU A 29 3.30 8.58 2.57
CA GLU A 29 3.34 9.15 1.23
C GLU A 29 2.31 10.29 1.16
N LEU A 30 2.78 11.49 0.89
CA LEU A 30 1.97 12.68 0.67
C LEU A 30 2.01 13.01 -0.83
N LYS A 31 0.85 13.14 -1.45
CA LYS A 31 0.69 13.51 -2.85
C LYS A 31 -0.18 14.76 -2.92
N HIS A 32 0.36 15.83 -3.46
CA HIS A 32 -0.33 17.10 -3.65
C HIS A 32 -0.44 17.40 -5.15
N SER A 33 -1.66 17.51 -5.66
CA SER A 33 -1.90 17.94 -7.04
C SER A 33 -2.07 19.45 -7.07
N LEU A 34 -1.17 20.14 -7.77
CA LEU A 34 -1.21 21.60 -7.90
C LEU A 34 -2.35 22.05 -8.83
N SER A 35 -2.73 21.28 -9.86
CA SER A 35 -3.86 21.66 -10.73
C SER A 35 -5.23 21.45 -10.08
N MET A 36 -5.41 20.40 -9.27
CA MET A 36 -6.69 20.13 -8.59
C MET A 36 -6.77 20.75 -7.20
N GLY A 37 -5.64 21.18 -6.61
CA GLY A 37 -5.57 21.65 -5.23
C GLY A 37 -5.83 20.56 -4.19
N GLU A 38 -5.84 19.29 -4.59
CA GLU A 38 -6.14 18.15 -3.72
C GLU A 38 -4.87 17.56 -3.12
N THR A 39 -4.93 17.21 -1.82
CA THR A 39 -3.84 16.58 -1.09
C THR A 39 -4.29 15.19 -0.60
N SER A 40 -3.62 14.15 -1.08
CA SER A 40 -3.71 12.79 -0.53
C SER A 40 -2.56 12.56 0.45
N ALA A 41 -2.85 11.98 1.61
CA ALA A 41 -1.82 11.34 2.42
C ALA A 41 -2.17 9.86 2.58
N THR A 42 -1.22 9.00 2.21
CA THR A 42 -1.24 7.56 2.44
C THR A 42 -0.24 7.22 3.53
N ILE A 43 -0.68 6.48 4.53
CA ILE A 43 0.18 5.95 5.59
C ILE A 43 0.11 4.43 5.49
N GLY A 44 1.26 3.77 5.54
CA GLY A 44 1.37 2.34 5.49
C GLY A 44 2.38 1.81 6.51
N ALA A 45 2.20 0.57 6.89
CA ALA A 45 3.14 -0.15 7.71
C ALA A 45 3.31 -1.55 7.14
N GLN A 46 4.50 -2.10 7.31
CA GLN A 46 4.78 -3.51 7.10
C GLN A 46 5.43 -4.08 8.34
N HIS A 47 5.12 -5.34 8.60
CA HIS A 47 5.64 -6.07 9.74
C HIS A 47 5.74 -7.54 9.37
N ALA A 48 6.91 -8.15 9.57
CA ALA A 48 7.03 -9.60 9.48
C ALA A 48 6.69 -10.20 10.85
N ILE A 49 5.59 -10.95 10.89
CA ILE A 49 5.18 -11.70 12.08
C ILE A 49 6.09 -12.92 12.25
N LEU A 50 6.47 -13.54 11.12
CA LEU A 50 7.38 -14.68 11.06
C LEU A 50 8.39 -14.45 9.93
N PRO A 51 9.54 -15.15 9.93
CA PRO A 51 10.51 -15.08 8.82
C PRO A 51 9.86 -15.29 7.44
N GLU A 52 8.86 -16.17 7.40
CA GLU A 52 8.09 -16.54 6.21
C GLU A 52 6.76 -15.78 6.06
N THR A 53 6.32 -14.98 7.05
CA THR A 53 5.01 -14.30 7.03
C THR A 53 5.18 -12.79 7.12
N LEU A 54 4.88 -12.09 6.02
CA LEU A 54 4.90 -10.64 5.93
C LEU A 54 3.47 -10.09 5.88
N VAL A 55 3.17 -9.11 6.71
CA VAL A 55 1.91 -8.36 6.67
C VAL A 55 2.22 -6.92 6.29
N LYS A 56 1.39 -6.34 5.42
CA LYS A 56 1.44 -4.95 5.00
C LYS A 56 0.05 -4.36 5.15
N ALA A 57 -0.06 -3.17 5.71
CA ALA A 57 -1.29 -2.41 5.79
C ALA A 57 -1.05 -1.02 5.19
N ARG A 58 -2.06 -0.48 4.52
CA ARG A 58 -2.06 0.89 4.00
C ARG A 58 -3.41 1.55 4.26
N PHE A 59 -3.38 2.85 4.49
CA PHE A 59 -4.56 3.67 4.67
C PHE A 59 -4.34 5.01 3.98
N ASP A 60 -5.35 5.52 3.31
CA ASP A 60 -5.34 6.79 2.59
C ASP A 60 -6.36 7.76 3.20
N THR A 61 -6.03 9.05 3.21
CA THR A 61 -6.91 10.17 3.57
C THR A 61 -8.19 10.21 2.72
N PHE A 62 -8.17 9.60 1.53
CA PHE A 62 -9.38 9.40 0.72
C PHE A 62 -10.31 8.28 1.23
N GLY A 63 -10.06 7.69 2.40
CA GLY A 63 -10.92 6.65 2.98
C GLY A 63 -10.68 5.25 2.38
N LYS A 64 -9.55 5.04 1.72
CA LYS A 64 -9.15 3.72 1.22
C LYS A 64 -8.27 3.02 2.24
N ALA A 65 -8.65 1.82 2.65
CA ALA A 65 -7.79 0.95 3.44
C ALA A 65 -7.44 -0.30 2.63
N GLY A 66 -6.22 -0.80 2.80
CA GLY A 66 -5.81 -2.05 2.21
C GLY A 66 -4.86 -2.81 3.10
N ALA A 67 -4.86 -4.12 2.98
CA ALA A 67 -3.95 -5.01 3.65
C ALA A 67 -3.47 -6.10 2.69
N VAL A 68 -2.23 -6.54 2.88
CA VAL A 68 -1.63 -7.65 2.15
C VAL A 68 -0.96 -8.55 3.16
N ILE A 69 -1.24 -9.86 3.06
CA ILE A 69 -0.58 -10.90 3.83
C ILE A 69 0.14 -11.78 2.83
N GLN A 70 1.44 -11.95 3.01
CA GLN A 70 2.27 -12.84 2.21
C GLN A 70 2.83 -13.93 3.11
N GLN A 71 2.54 -15.18 2.78
CA GLN A 71 2.92 -16.38 3.52
C GLN A 71 3.81 -17.28 2.66
N GLY A 72 5.02 -17.57 3.14
CA GLY A 72 5.89 -18.63 2.64
C GLY A 72 5.52 -19.96 3.28
N PHE A 73 5.39 -21.02 2.48
CA PHE A 73 5.09 -22.37 3.00
C PHE A 73 6.27 -23.35 2.85
N TRP A 74 7.12 -23.18 1.85
CA TRP A 74 8.17 -24.15 1.50
C TRP A 74 9.45 -23.50 0.95
N GLU A 75 9.80 -22.28 1.39
CA GLU A 75 10.90 -21.41 0.90
C GLU A 75 10.89 -21.07 -0.60
N ARG A 76 10.22 -21.89 -1.42
CA ARG A 76 10.01 -21.79 -2.85
C ARG A 76 8.62 -21.30 -3.20
N PHE A 77 7.64 -21.50 -2.31
CA PHE A 77 6.24 -21.16 -2.56
C PHE A 77 5.78 -20.02 -1.66
N TYR A 78 5.38 -18.92 -2.28
CA TYR A 78 4.84 -17.74 -1.62
C TYR A 78 3.40 -17.51 -2.08
N VAL A 79 2.49 -17.41 -1.12
CA VAL A 79 1.10 -17.01 -1.36
C VAL A 79 0.90 -15.61 -0.81
N SER A 80 0.36 -14.71 -1.62
CA SER A 80 0.00 -13.37 -1.20
C SER A 80 -1.50 -13.17 -1.35
N MET A 81 -2.16 -12.77 -0.28
CA MET A 81 -3.55 -12.37 -0.26
C MET A 81 -3.62 -10.87 0.01
N ALA A 82 -4.30 -10.14 -0.87
CA ALA A 82 -4.50 -8.70 -0.78
C ALA A 82 -6.00 -8.40 -0.65
N GLY A 83 -6.34 -7.44 0.21
CA GLY A 83 -7.68 -6.93 0.37
C GLY A 83 -7.66 -5.41 0.41
N GLU A 84 -8.57 -4.75 -0.30
CA GLU A 84 -8.72 -3.30 -0.31
C GLU A 84 -10.20 -2.94 -0.17
N VAL A 85 -10.49 -1.89 0.59
CA VAL A 85 -11.83 -1.41 0.85
C VAL A 85 -11.82 0.11 0.73
N ASP A 86 -12.79 0.65 0.00
CA ASP A 86 -13.02 2.08 -0.14
C ASP A 86 -14.22 2.49 0.70
N PHE A 87 -13.97 3.19 1.82
CA PHE A 87 -14.99 3.59 2.78
C PHE A 87 -15.67 4.92 2.42
N LYS A 88 -15.14 5.66 1.44
CA LYS A 88 -15.63 6.99 1.08
C LYS A 88 -16.77 6.95 0.05
N THR A 89 -17.12 5.77 -0.46
CA THR A 89 -18.26 5.59 -1.35
C THR A 89 -19.55 5.59 -0.52
N THR A 90 -20.10 6.80 -0.31
CA THR A 90 -21.43 7.05 0.25
C THR A 90 -22.50 6.53 -0.71
N ASP A 91 -22.80 5.23 -0.66
CA ASP A 91 -24.10 4.62 -1.03
C ASP A 91 -23.91 3.11 -0.95
N ASN A 92 -24.45 2.40 0.07
CA ASN A 92 -24.72 0.94 0.20
C ASN A 92 -23.85 -0.15 -0.51
N ASN A 93 -22.72 0.21 -1.09
CA ASN A 93 -21.91 -0.54 -2.05
C ASN A 93 -20.44 -0.33 -1.68
N LEU A 94 -20.11 -0.71 -0.45
CA LEU A 94 -18.72 -0.98 -0.09
C LEU A 94 -18.26 -2.09 -1.04
N HIS A 95 -17.37 -1.78 -1.98
CA HIS A 95 -16.84 -2.76 -2.93
C HIS A 95 -15.46 -3.23 -2.45
N PRO A 96 -15.39 -4.26 -1.57
CA PRO A 96 -14.12 -4.85 -1.19
C PRO A 96 -13.49 -5.51 -2.42
N LYS A 97 -12.25 -5.14 -2.72
CA LYS A 97 -11.42 -5.81 -3.72
C LYS A 97 -10.55 -6.82 -3.01
N VAL A 98 -10.63 -8.06 -3.42
CA VAL A 98 -9.74 -9.12 -2.91
C VAL A 98 -8.94 -9.65 -4.08
N GLY A 99 -7.65 -9.85 -3.88
CA GLY A 99 -6.74 -10.43 -4.85
C GLY A 99 -5.92 -11.51 -4.18
N VAL A 100 -5.62 -12.57 -4.91
CA VAL A 100 -4.69 -13.61 -4.46
C VAL A 100 -3.65 -13.79 -5.56
N SER A 101 -2.39 -13.86 -5.18
CA SER A 101 -1.30 -14.18 -6.06
C SER A 101 -0.40 -15.24 -5.45
N VAL A 102 0.26 -15.98 -6.31
CA VAL A 102 1.17 -17.06 -5.94
C VAL A 102 2.46 -16.85 -6.71
N ALA A 103 3.58 -16.93 -6.01
CA ALA A 103 4.91 -16.82 -6.58
C ALA A 103 5.73 -18.07 -6.25
N LEU A 104 6.37 -18.64 -7.27
CA LEU A 104 7.34 -19.72 -7.14
C LEU A 104 8.74 -19.18 -7.35
N ARG A 105 9.64 -19.48 -6.41
CA ARG A 105 11.09 -19.31 -6.59
C ARG A 105 11.68 -20.65 -7.06
N PRO A 106 12.42 -20.67 -8.17
CA PRO A 106 13.02 -21.89 -8.72
C PRO A 106 14.09 -22.50 -7.79
#